data_AF-M5DYT0-F1
#
_entry.id   AF-M5DYT0-F1
#
_cell.length_a   1.000
_cell.length_b   1.000
_cell.length_c   1.000
_cell.angle_alpha   90.00
_cell.angle_beta   90.00
_cell.angle_gamma   90.00
#
_symmetry.space_group_name_H-M   'P 1'
#
loop_
_entity.id
_entity.type
_entity.pdbx_description
1 polymer ?
#
loop_
_entity_poly.entity_id
_entity_poly.type
_entity_poly.pdbx_seq_one_letter_code
_entity_poly.pdbx_strand_id
1 'polypeptide(L)'
;MIKKLTILSLVILFVLSSISAAAVEIDDFDKNLLIRVFKDVNSEDVEYMARLGLDSKDISLILYYYSNSDKRLDKDELDRLVKNRERINEFHRYFGMPSIIFDDELVRFRHPYRERHFPPFNTKKYDKKYKINGGTEIIKVRGNNYDYRYNNKRTGVEEKIEIKNKKYEYYYRDRNMMEKLEVHHANNKYSYYYKNFNNGRTIKKEGRGRKANKYSVYEELKEKYRDLEDDDYYEDEYEDDDNDEDDDNGIDVKFDIKIDLSDLFN
;
A
#
# COMPACT_ATOMS: atom_id res chain seq x y z
N MET A 1 3.60 38.59 39.63
CA MET A 1 3.69 37.13 39.40
C MET A 1 2.47 36.51 38.69
N ILE A 2 1.32 37.18 38.61
CA ILE A 2 0.06 36.61 38.07
C ILE A 2 0.01 36.50 36.53
N LYS A 3 0.78 37.31 35.78
CA LYS A 3 0.80 37.29 34.30
C LYS A 3 1.55 36.09 33.67
N LYS A 4 2.44 35.42 34.41
CA LYS A 4 3.19 34.26 33.88
C LYS A 4 2.41 32.95 34.02
N LEU A 5 1.55 32.82 35.03
CA LEU A 5 0.70 31.63 35.20
C LEU A 5 -0.42 31.58 34.15
N THR A 6 -1.02 32.71 33.81
CA THR A 6 -2.14 32.77 32.84
C THR A 6 -1.73 32.43 31.41
N ILE A 7 -0.50 32.74 31.01
CA ILE A 7 0.04 32.37 29.68
C ILE A 7 0.37 30.87 29.63
N LEU A 8 0.86 30.28 30.72
CA LEU A 8 1.18 28.85 30.78
C LEU A 8 -0.10 27.99 30.72
N SER A 9 -1.18 28.43 31.39
CA SER A 9 -2.49 27.76 31.33
C SER A 9 -3.12 27.82 29.94
N LEU A 10 -2.96 28.92 29.21
CA LEU A 10 -3.48 29.05 27.84
C LEU A 10 -2.74 28.16 26.84
N VAL A 11 -1.42 27.98 27.00
CA VAL A 11 -0.63 27.07 26.15
C VAL A 11 -0.99 25.61 26.44
N ILE A 12 -1.24 25.24 27.70
CA ILE A 12 -1.67 23.88 28.06
C ILE A 12 -3.09 23.58 27.52
N LEU A 13 -4.01 24.55 27.55
CA LEU A 13 -5.34 24.43 26.93
C LEU A 13 -5.29 24.38 25.39
N PHE A 14 -4.30 25.03 24.76
CA PHE A 14 -4.11 24.96 23.30
C PHE A 14 -3.43 23.66 22.84
N VAL A 15 -2.63 23.02 23.71
CA VAL A 15 -2.02 21.70 23.44
C VAL A 15 -3.00 20.55 23.72
N LEU A 16 -3.96 20.74 24.64
CA LEU A 16 -4.98 19.74 24.95
C LEU A 16 -6.22 19.79 24.04
N SER A 17 -6.43 20.86 23.27
CA SER A 17 -7.58 20.99 22.36
C SER A 17 -7.34 20.45 20.94
N SER A 18 -6.15 19.93 20.64
CA SER A 18 -5.79 19.45 19.29
C SER A 18 -5.72 17.93 19.13
N ILE A 19 -6.21 17.14 20.10
CA ILE A 19 -6.39 15.69 19.92
C ILE A 19 -7.82 15.31 20.31
N SER A 20 -8.79 15.98 19.71
CA SER A 20 -10.08 15.36 19.45
C SER A 20 -10.01 14.81 18.03
N ALA A 21 -9.29 13.69 17.87
CA ALA A 21 -9.55 12.85 16.71
C ALA A 21 -10.99 12.36 16.91
N ALA A 22 -11.95 13.02 16.27
CA ALA A 22 -13.23 12.38 16.04
C ALA A 22 -12.90 11.06 15.36
N ALA A 23 -13.24 9.94 16.00
CA ALA A 23 -13.13 8.64 15.36
C ALA A 23 -13.85 8.76 14.02
N VAL A 24 -13.14 8.50 12.93
CA VAL A 24 -13.78 8.50 11.62
C VAL A 24 -14.69 7.28 11.64
N GLU A 25 -16.00 7.51 11.65
CA GLU A 25 -16.95 6.42 11.50
C GLU A 25 -16.88 5.97 10.05
N ILE A 26 -16.45 4.73 9.82
CA ILE A 26 -16.45 4.09 8.51
C ILE A 26 -17.81 3.43 8.36
N ASP A 27 -18.51 3.77 7.28
CA ASP A 27 -19.81 3.16 6.98
C ASP A 27 -19.67 1.67 6.64
N ASP A 28 -20.78 0.93 6.79
CA ASP A 28 -20.78 -0.52 6.60
C ASP A 28 -20.43 -0.93 5.17
N PHE A 29 -20.77 -0.10 4.18
CA PHE A 29 -20.39 -0.33 2.79
C PHE A 29 -18.86 -0.31 2.63
N ASP A 30 -18.19 0.71 3.16
CA ASP A 30 -16.74 0.87 3.09
C ASP A 30 -16.02 -0.24 3.87
N LYS A 31 -16.56 -0.69 5.02
CA LYS A 31 -16.02 -1.86 5.73
C LYS A 31 -16.11 -3.12 4.88
N ASN A 32 -17.30 -3.42 4.35
CA ASN A 32 -17.54 -4.60 3.53
C ASN A 32 -16.71 -4.60 2.25
N LEU A 33 -16.59 -3.44 1.60
CA LEU A 33 -15.69 -3.22 0.46
C LEU A 33 -14.26 -3.65 0.79
N LEU A 34 -13.71 -3.14 1.88
CA LEU A 34 -12.30 -3.36 2.23
C LEU A 34 -12.04 -4.81 2.64
N ILE A 35 -12.92 -5.41 3.44
CA ILE A 35 -12.80 -6.81 3.88
C ILE A 35 -12.89 -7.75 2.67
N ARG A 36 -13.83 -7.49 1.76
CA ARG A 36 -14.04 -8.34 0.57
C ARG A 36 -12.87 -8.25 -0.40
N VAL A 37 -12.36 -7.04 -0.65
CA VAL A 37 -11.21 -6.82 -1.55
C VAL A 37 -9.92 -7.36 -0.93
N PHE A 38 -9.69 -7.12 0.36
CA PHE A 38 -8.46 -7.49 1.05
C PHE A 38 -8.76 -8.59 2.07
N LYS A 39 -8.78 -9.85 1.62
CA LYS A 39 -9.19 -11.02 2.44
C LYS A 39 -8.46 -11.18 3.78
N ASP A 40 -7.23 -10.67 3.89
CA ASP A 40 -6.45 -10.72 5.13
C ASP A 40 -6.83 -9.63 6.14
N VAL A 41 -7.75 -8.73 5.77
CA VAL A 41 -8.24 -7.62 6.58
C VAL A 41 -9.63 -7.95 7.11
N ASN A 42 -9.82 -7.87 8.42
CA ASN A 42 -11.12 -8.06 9.06
C ASN A 42 -11.75 -6.72 9.52
N SER A 43 -12.97 -6.79 10.08
CA SER A 43 -13.67 -5.58 10.56
C SER A 43 -12.90 -4.85 11.67
N GLU A 44 -12.29 -5.59 12.61
CA GLU A 44 -11.52 -5.01 13.71
C GLU A 44 -10.30 -4.23 13.21
N ASP A 45 -9.64 -4.73 12.17
CA ASP A 45 -8.51 -4.06 11.51
C ASP A 45 -8.93 -2.73 10.89
N VAL A 46 -10.06 -2.71 10.17
CA VAL A 46 -10.60 -1.51 9.53
C VAL A 46 -11.02 -0.49 10.59
N GLU A 47 -11.70 -0.93 11.64
CA GLU A 47 -12.09 -0.07 12.76
C GLU A 47 -10.88 0.48 13.52
N TYR A 48 -9.84 -0.33 13.71
CA TYR A 48 -8.61 0.12 14.33
C TYR A 48 -7.97 1.24 13.52
N MET A 49 -7.83 1.08 12.20
CA MET A 49 -7.34 2.12 11.31
C MET A 49 -8.21 3.38 11.35
N ALA A 50 -9.54 3.22 11.41
CA ALA A 50 -10.50 4.31 11.51
C ALA A 50 -10.34 5.14 12.81
N ARG A 51 -10.13 4.46 13.94
CA ARG A 51 -9.87 5.08 15.24
C ARG A 51 -8.57 5.88 15.27
N LEU A 52 -7.60 5.55 14.41
CA LEU A 52 -6.39 6.36 14.19
C LEU A 52 -6.63 7.59 13.30
N GLY A 53 -7.86 7.80 12.85
CA GLY A 53 -8.28 8.94 12.04
C GLY A 53 -7.95 8.80 10.56
N LEU A 54 -7.90 7.57 10.05
CA LEU A 54 -7.82 7.28 8.62
C LEU A 54 -9.24 7.12 8.05
N ASP A 55 -9.52 7.81 6.94
CA ASP A 55 -10.76 7.59 6.19
C ASP A 55 -10.66 6.35 5.29
N SER A 56 -11.78 5.88 4.75
CA SER A 56 -11.81 4.70 3.86
C SER A 56 -10.90 4.83 2.64
N LYS A 57 -10.66 6.04 2.16
CA LYS A 57 -9.78 6.34 1.02
C LYS A 57 -8.31 6.23 1.43
N ASP A 58 -7.97 6.72 2.62
CA ASP A 58 -6.65 6.58 3.21
C ASP A 58 -6.30 5.10 3.42
N ILE A 59 -7.25 4.35 4.02
CA ILE A 59 -7.10 2.89 4.25
C ILE A 59 -6.92 2.15 2.93
N SER A 60 -7.79 2.41 1.95
CA SER A 60 -7.70 1.82 0.60
C SER A 60 -6.31 1.98 -0.02
N LEU A 61 -5.75 3.19 0.05
CA LEU A 61 -4.44 3.48 -0.52
C LEU A 61 -3.32 2.79 0.25
N ILE A 62 -3.40 2.73 1.58
CA ILE A 62 -2.43 2.02 2.42
C ILE A 62 -2.46 0.52 2.07
N LEU A 63 -3.63 -0.12 2.11
CA LEU A 63 -3.78 -1.54 1.84
C LEU A 63 -3.30 -1.91 0.43
N TYR A 64 -3.63 -1.10 -0.58
CA TYR A 64 -3.13 -1.25 -1.95
C TYR A 64 -1.59 -1.22 -2.04
N TYR A 65 -0.93 -0.33 -1.31
CA TYR A 65 0.53 -0.29 -1.30
C TYR A 65 1.15 -1.49 -0.56
N TYR A 66 0.55 -1.95 0.54
CA TYR A 66 1.07 -3.09 1.28
C TYR A 66 0.98 -4.38 0.50
N SER A 67 -0.16 -4.60 -0.15
CA SER A 67 -0.38 -5.79 -0.95
C SER A 67 0.56 -5.91 -2.15
N ASN A 68 1.05 -4.76 -2.62
CA ASN A 68 2.09 -4.65 -3.62
C ASN A 68 3.51 -4.78 -3.09
N SER A 69 3.72 -4.77 -1.78
CA SER A 69 5.07 -4.65 -1.22
C SER A 69 5.67 -5.94 -0.70
N ASP A 70 4.85 -7.00 -0.58
CA ASP A 70 5.18 -8.26 0.09
C ASP A 70 5.70 -8.03 1.53
N LYS A 71 5.07 -7.09 2.24
CA LYS A 71 5.40 -6.73 3.62
C LYS A 71 4.20 -6.88 4.52
N ARG A 72 4.49 -7.10 5.80
CA ARG A 72 3.52 -7.05 6.86
C ARG A 72 3.24 -5.59 7.23
N LEU A 73 1.97 -5.25 7.39
CA LEU A 73 1.53 -4.03 8.03
C LEU A 73 1.35 -4.33 9.52
N ASP A 74 2.27 -3.84 10.35
CA ASP A 74 2.17 -3.92 11.80
C ASP A 74 1.78 -2.55 12.40
N LYS A 75 1.54 -2.54 13.71
CA LYS A 75 1.16 -1.34 14.45
C LYS A 75 2.18 -0.20 14.36
N ASP A 76 3.47 -0.48 14.52
CA ASP A 76 4.53 0.55 14.48
C ASP A 76 4.61 1.21 13.10
N GLU A 77 4.39 0.41 12.07
CA GLU A 77 4.32 0.86 10.70
C GLU A 77 3.06 1.69 10.43
N LEU A 78 1.88 1.23 10.85
CA LEU A 78 0.64 1.97 10.72
C LEU A 78 0.73 3.34 11.42
N ASP A 79 1.26 3.37 12.64
CA ASP A 79 1.53 4.61 13.38
C ASP A 79 2.45 5.56 12.59
N ARG A 80 3.46 5.02 11.92
CA ARG A 80 4.36 5.80 11.06
C ARG A 80 3.61 6.36 9.84
N LEU A 81 2.72 5.60 9.21
CA LEU A 81 1.91 6.05 8.08
C LEU A 81 0.93 7.14 8.51
N VAL A 82 0.22 6.95 9.62
CA VAL A 82 -0.72 7.93 10.19
C VAL A 82 -0.02 9.25 10.50
N LYS A 83 1.18 9.21 11.11
CA LYS A 83 2.01 10.40 11.37
C LYS A 83 2.41 11.16 10.10
N ASN A 84 2.39 10.51 8.94
CA ASN A 84 2.74 11.09 7.64
C ASN A 84 1.55 11.19 6.68
N ARG A 85 0.31 11.03 7.16
CA ARG A 85 -0.92 10.92 6.32
C ARG A 85 -1.15 12.11 5.39
N GLU A 86 -0.72 13.32 5.78
CA GLU A 86 -0.81 14.53 4.93
C GLU A 86 -0.07 14.36 3.60
N ARG A 87 0.82 13.37 3.50
CA ARG A 87 1.63 13.06 2.34
C ARG A 87 1.41 11.64 1.82
N ILE A 88 0.26 11.05 2.13
CA ILE A 88 -0.12 9.69 1.73
C ILE A 88 0.03 9.45 0.21
N ASN A 89 -0.22 10.47 -0.61
CA ASN A 89 -0.05 10.40 -2.06
C ASN A 89 1.42 10.25 -2.51
N GLU A 90 2.39 10.54 -1.63
CA GLU A 90 3.83 10.34 -1.89
C GLU A 90 4.33 8.96 -1.44
N PHE A 91 3.48 8.15 -0.80
CA PHE A 91 3.88 6.85 -0.27
C PHE A 91 4.36 5.88 -1.34
N HIS A 92 3.94 6.03 -2.60
CA HIS A 92 4.44 5.20 -3.71
C HIS A 92 5.98 5.07 -3.70
N ARG A 93 6.75 6.13 -3.37
CA ARG A 93 8.22 6.05 -3.29
C ARG A 93 8.72 5.17 -2.17
N TYR A 94 8.02 5.19 -1.04
CA TYR A 94 8.31 4.38 0.13
C TYR A 94 8.03 2.89 -0.09
N PHE A 95 7.17 2.59 -1.07
CA PHE A 95 6.86 1.24 -1.54
C PHE A 95 7.54 0.86 -2.86
N GLY A 96 8.34 1.75 -3.46
CA GLY A 96 8.99 1.48 -4.75
C GLY A 96 8.02 1.39 -5.93
N MET A 97 6.82 1.94 -5.78
CA MET A 97 5.69 1.87 -6.69
C MET A 97 5.64 3.08 -7.64
N PRO A 98 5.04 2.94 -8.83
CA PRO A 98 4.74 4.07 -9.68
C PRO A 98 3.68 4.99 -9.04
N SER A 99 3.68 6.26 -9.42
CA SER A 99 2.64 7.22 -9.01
C SER A 99 1.39 7.16 -9.89
N ILE A 100 1.14 6.03 -10.55
CA ILE A 100 -0.03 5.78 -11.40
C ILE A 100 -0.70 4.46 -11.03
N ILE A 101 -2.01 4.39 -11.23
CA ILE A 101 -2.77 3.14 -11.39
C ILE A 101 -3.07 2.96 -12.87
N PHE A 102 -3.19 1.72 -13.34
CA PHE A 102 -3.54 1.50 -14.74
C PHE A 102 -5.04 1.73 -14.91
N ASP A 103 -5.46 2.12 -16.12
CA ASP A 103 -6.87 2.41 -16.38
C ASP A 103 -7.72 1.14 -16.43
N ASP A 104 -7.09 -0.02 -16.66
CA ASP A 104 -7.73 -1.32 -16.84
C ASP A 104 -7.69 -2.22 -15.60
N GLU A 105 -6.77 -1.98 -14.67
CA GLU A 105 -6.66 -2.80 -13.44
C GLU A 105 -5.73 -2.19 -12.38
N LEU A 106 -5.98 -2.55 -11.11
CA LEU A 106 -4.93 -2.52 -10.10
C LEU A 106 -3.91 -3.62 -10.37
N VAL A 107 -2.63 -3.28 -10.27
CA VAL A 107 -1.51 -4.19 -10.58
C VAL A 107 -0.85 -4.63 -9.29
N ARG A 108 -0.36 -5.87 -9.29
CA ARG A 108 0.55 -6.38 -8.28
C ARG A 108 1.95 -6.56 -8.84
N PHE A 109 2.91 -5.83 -8.31
CA PHE A 109 4.32 -6.00 -8.67
C PHE A 109 4.99 -7.07 -7.81
N ARG A 110 5.97 -7.76 -8.40
CA ARG A 110 6.79 -8.73 -7.67
C ARG A 110 7.98 -8.03 -7.04
N HIS A 111 8.24 -8.36 -5.77
CA HIS A 111 9.42 -7.88 -5.07
C HIS A 111 10.17 -9.05 -4.41
N PRO A 112 11.49 -8.95 -4.25
CA PRO A 112 12.20 -9.84 -3.34
C PRO A 112 11.74 -9.54 -1.91
N TYR A 113 11.46 -10.59 -1.14
CA TYR A 113 11.12 -10.47 0.28
C TYR A 113 12.20 -9.67 1.04
N ARG A 114 11.75 -8.72 1.86
CA ARG A 114 12.57 -7.86 2.71
C ARG A 114 11.75 -7.37 3.90
N GLU A 115 12.31 -7.47 5.09
CA GLU A 115 11.66 -6.96 6.31
C GLU A 115 11.59 -5.43 6.34
N ARG A 116 12.56 -4.75 5.73
CA ARG A 116 12.63 -3.29 5.75
C ARG A 116 11.93 -2.65 4.56
N HIS A 117 11.46 -1.43 4.77
CA HIS A 117 10.98 -0.57 3.70
C HIS A 117 12.11 0.01 2.83
N PHE A 118 11.71 0.62 1.71
CA PHE A 118 12.59 1.48 0.94
C PHE A 118 12.96 2.73 1.78
N PRO A 119 13.71 3.73 1.27
CA PRO A 119 14.29 4.74 2.13
C PRO A 119 13.20 5.53 2.87
N PRO A 120 13.49 6.03 4.07
CA PRO A 120 12.52 6.72 4.90
C PRO A 120 11.87 7.89 4.16
N PHE A 121 10.64 8.21 4.55
CA PHE A 121 9.94 9.39 4.09
C PHE A 121 10.85 10.62 4.13
N ASN A 122 10.80 11.43 3.07
CA ASN A 122 11.39 12.78 3.01
C ASN A 122 12.91 12.81 2.91
N THR A 123 13.53 11.67 2.66
CA THR A 123 14.97 11.61 2.56
C THR A 123 15.45 12.22 1.24
N LYS A 124 16.02 13.44 1.28
CA LYS A 124 16.60 14.08 0.08
C LYS A 124 17.92 13.45 -0.38
N LYS A 125 18.64 12.79 0.52
CA LYS A 125 19.89 12.09 0.24
C LYS A 125 19.97 10.83 1.09
N TYR A 126 19.97 9.68 0.43
CA TYR A 126 20.09 8.38 1.08
C TYR A 126 20.99 7.49 0.24
N ASP A 127 22.03 6.94 0.85
CA ASP A 127 22.86 5.92 0.20
C ASP A 127 23.03 4.77 1.17
N LYS A 128 22.53 3.61 0.78
CA LYS A 128 22.78 2.38 1.51
C LYS A 128 23.14 1.26 0.56
N LYS A 129 24.06 0.43 1.03
CA LYS A 129 24.43 -0.82 0.40
C LYS A 129 24.35 -1.90 1.46
N TYR A 130 23.54 -2.91 1.18
CA TYR A 130 23.38 -4.07 2.04
C TYR A 130 24.02 -5.28 1.35
N LYS A 131 24.79 -6.05 2.13
CA LYS A 131 25.21 -7.39 1.72
C LYS A 131 24.14 -8.35 2.21
N ILE A 132 23.67 -9.21 1.32
CA ILE A 132 22.72 -10.27 1.63
C ILE A 132 23.34 -11.60 1.24
N ASN A 133 22.82 -12.70 1.79
CA ASN A 133 23.36 -14.01 1.46
C ASN A 133 23.17 -14.29 -0.05
N GLY A 134 24.29 -14.38 -0.78
CA GLY A 134 24.33 -14.60 -2.23
C GLY A 134 24.17 -13.34 -3.08
N GLY A 135 24.15 -12.14 -2.50
CA GLY A 135 23.79 -10.93 -3.25
C GLY A 135 24.12 -9.58 -2.62
N THR A 136 23.64 -8.53 -3.27
CA THR A 136 23.73 -7.15 -2.80
C THR A 136 22.47 -6.38 -3.11
N GLU A 137 22.15 -5.44 -2.23
CA GLU A 137 21.12 -4.44 -2.45
C GLU A 137 21.72 -3.04 -2.33
N ILE A 138 21.32 -2.13 -3.21
CA ILE A 138 21.82 -0.76 -3.27
C ILE A 138 20.61 0.17 -3.42
N ILE A 139 20.53 1.17 -2.54
CA ILE A 139 19.53 2.22 -2.56
C ILE A 139 20.27 3.55 -2.66
N LYS A 140 19.91 4.38 -3.66
CA LYS A 140 20.44 5.72 -3.84
C LYS A 140 19.29 6.71 -4.06
N VAL A 141 19.27 7.77 -3.26
CA VAL A 141 18.31 8.87 -3.37
C VAL A 141 19.07 10.18 -3.50
N ARG A 142 18.67 10.99 -4.48
CA ARG A 142 19.20 12.33 -4.77
C ARG A 142 18.05 13.26 -5.17
N GLY A 143 17.54 14.03 -4.22
CA GLY A 143 16.37 14.86 -4.43
C GLY A 143 15.16 14.00 -4.82
N ASN A 144 14.64 14.21 -6.03
CA ASN A 144 13.53 13.42 -6.58
C ASN A 144 13.95 12.17 -7.34
N ASN A 145 15.26 11.95 -7.47
CA ASN A 145 15.78 10.78 -8.15
C ASN A 145 15.99 9.64 -7.16
N TYR A 146 15.47 8.48 -7.53
CA TYR A 146 15.55 7.25 -6.78
C TYR A 146 16.09 6.14 -7.68
N ASP A 147 17.10 5.43 -7.21
CA ASP A 147 17.67 4.28 -7.89
C ASP A 147 17.81 3.13 -6.90
N TYR A 148 17.16 2.02 -7.21
CA TYR A 148 17.20 0.78 -6.46
C TYR A 148 17.74 -0.34 -7.32
N ARG A 149 18.61 -1.16 -6.72
CA ARG A 149 19.12 -2.38 -7.35
C ARG A 149 19.24 -3.48 -6.31
N TYR A 150 18.64 -4.62 -6.62
CA TYR A 150 18.81 -5.87 -5.90
C TYR A 150 19.35 -6.91 -6.88
N ASN A 151 20.36 -7.66 -6.45
CA ASN A 151 20.84 -8.82 -7.18
C ASN A 151 21.22 -9.91 -6.18
N ASN A 152 20.61 -11.08 -6.33
CA ASN A 152 20.95 -12.27 -5.57
C ASN A 152 21.24 -13.43 -6.53
N LYS A 153 22.52 -13.76 -6.67
CA LYS A 153 22.99 -14.84 -7.55
C LYS A 153 22.53 -16.21 -7.08
N ARG A 154 22.36 -16.40 -5.76
CA ARG A 154 21.94 -17.69 -5.18
C ARG A 154 20.50 -18.01 -5.58
N THR A 155 19.60 -17.04 -5.45
CA THR A 155 18.20 -17.23 -5.86
C THR A 155 18.00 -17.00 -7.36
N GLY A 156 18.91 -16.28 -8.02
CA GLY A 156 18.77 -15.84 -9.40
C GLY A 156 17.85 -14.63 -9.56
N VAL A 157 17.53 -13.94 -8.45
CA VAL A 157 16.62 -12.80 -8.42
C VAL A 157 17.37 -11.50 -8.70
N GLU A 158 16.83 -10.70 -9.61
CA GLU A 158 17.25 -9.34 -9.90
C GLU A 158 16.05 -8.40 -9.86
N GLU A 159 16.19 -7.27 -9.16
CA GLU A 159 15.20 -6.20 -9.20
C GLU A 159 15.89 -4.85 -9.41
N LYS A 160 15.27 -4.00 -10.21
CA LYS A 160 15.67 -2.60 -10.41
C LYS A 160 14.44 -1.72 -10.41
N ILE A 161 14.49 -0.63 -9.66
CA ILE A 161 13.48 0.42 -9.69
C ILE A 161 14.19 1.76 -9.90
N GLU A 162 13.74 2.53 -10.87
CA GLU A 162 14.21 3.88 -11.15
C GLU A 162 13.02 4.84 -11.12
N ILE A 163 13.09 5.86 -10.27
CA ILE A 163 12.07 6.92 -10.21
C ILE A 163 12.76 8.25 -10.47
N LYS A 164 12.34 8.93 -11.52
CA LYS A 164 12.76 10.29 -11.91
C LYS A 164 11.52 11.15 -12.10
N ASN A 165 11.69 12.47 -12.17
CA ASN A 165 10.57 13.40 -12.35
C ASN A 165 9.64 13.07 -13.54
N LYS A 166 10.19 12.49 -14.62
CA LYS A 166 9.44 12.21 -15.86
C LYS A 166 9.24 10.73 -16.16
N LYS A 167 9.77 9.84 -15.31
CA LYS A 167 9.90 8.43 -15.63
C LYS A 167 9.85 7.55 -14.38
N TYR A 168 9.11 6.46 -14.48
CA TYR A 168 9.26 5.32 -13.60
C TYR A 168 9.66 4.10 -14.42
N GLU A 169 10.61 3.32 -13.91
CA GLU A 169 11.07 2.09 -14.52
C GLU A 169 11.17 1.01 -13.45
N TYR A 170 10.61 -0.15 -13.76
CA TYR A 170 10.67 -1.33 -12.94
C TYR A 170 11.10 -2.53 -13.79
N TYR A 171 11.99 -3.32 -13.23
CA TYR A 171 12.44 -4.58 -13.80
C TYR A 171 12.58 -5.58 -12.67
N TYR A 172 11.95 -6.74 -12.84
CA TYR A 172 12.13 -7.89 -12.00
C TYR A 172 12.44 -9.12 -12.86
N ARG A 173 13.29 -9.99 -12.35
CA ARG A 173 13.59 -11.28 -12.95
C ARG A 173 13.96 -12.28 -11.88
N ASP A 174 13.47 -13.50 -12.05
CA ASP A 174 14.00 -14.67 -11.37
C ASP A 174 14.36 -15.77 -12.40
N ARG A 175 14.51 -17.01 -11.94
CA ARG A 175 14.84 -18.15 -12.82
C ARG A 175 13.69 -18.56 -13.75
N ASN A 176 12.46 -18.25 -13.36
CA ASN A 176 11.22 -18.75 -13.93
C ASN A 176 10.45 -17.67 -14.67
N MET A 177 10.73 -16.39 -14.46
CA MET A 177 10.00 -15.30 -15.10
C MET A 177 10.78 -13.99 -15.18
N MET A 178 10.23 -13.04 -15.94
CA MET A 178 10.62 -11.63 -15.92
C MET A 178 9.41 -10.72 -16.05
N GLU A 179 9.52 -9.53 -15.46
CA GLU A 179 8.50 -8.50 -15.45
C GLU A 179 9.13 -7.12 -15.61
N LYS A 180 8.48 -6.25 -16.37
CA LYS A 180 8.94 -4.90 -16.68
C LYS A 180 7.76 -3.95 -16.72
N LEU A 181 7.98 -2.75 -16.19
CA LEU A 181 7.09 -1.62 -16.35
C LEU A 181 7.91 -0.37 -16.68
N GLU A 182 7.49 0.36 -17.71
CA GLU A 182 7.94 1.72 -17.98
C GLU A 182 6.73 2.67 -17.93
N VAL A 183 6.87 3.81 -17.25
CA VAL A 183 5.84 4.85 -17.18
C VAL A 183 6.43 6.20 -17.52
N HIS A 184 5.77 6.93 -18.42
CA HIS A 184 6.08 8.32 -18.74
C HIS A 184 5.13 9.26 -17.99
N HIS A 185 5.59 9.85 -16.88
CA HIS A 185 4.75 10.69 -16.01
C HIS A 185 4.19 11.95 -16.69
N ALA A 186 4.77 12.40 -17.80
CA ALA A 186 4.29 13.58 -18.52
C ALA A 186 2.92 13.37 -19.19
N ASN A 187 2.59 12.12 -19.55
CA ASN A 187 1.36 11.77 -20.26
C ASN A 187 0.69 10.51 -19.69
N ASN A 188 1.18 10.04 -18.55
CA ASN A 188 0.84 8.79 -17.86
C ASN A 188 0.75 7.56 -18.76
N LYS A 189 1.49 7.54 -19.88
CA LYS A 189 1.56 6.34 -20.71
C LYS A 189 2.43 5.30 -20.03
N TYR A 190 2.02 4.04 -20.15
CA TYR A 190 2.78 2.92 -19.62
C TYR A 190 2.98 1.83 -20.68
N SER A 191 4.05 1.05 -20.50
CA SER A 191 4.28 -0.22 -21.20
C SER A 191 4.64 -1.27 -20.16
N TYR A 192 3.89 -2.38 -20.16
CA TYR A 192 4.04 -3.50 -19.25
C TYR A 192 4.37 -4.77 -20.04
N TYR A 193 5.33 -5.54 -19.51
CA TYR A 193 5.74 -6.81 -20.08
C TYR A 193 5.97 -7.83 -18.99
N TYR A 194 5.35 -9.00 -19.15
CA TYR A 194 5.61 -10.18 -18.33
C TYR A 194 5.91 -11.38 -19.22
N LYS A 195 6.83 -12.23 -18.78
CA LYS A 195 7.07 -13.54 -19.40
C LYS A 195 7.41 -14.58 -18.35
N ASN A 196 6.67 -15.69 -18.40
CA ASN A 196 6.98 -16.90 -17.66
C ASN A 196 7.82 -17.83 -18.55
N PHE A 197 9.00 -18.21 -18.07
CA PHE A 197 9.93 -19.09 -18.78
C PHE A 197 9.55 -20.57 -18.66
N ASN A 198 8.78 -20.96 -17.65
CA ASN A 198 8.37 -22.35 -17.44
C ASN A 198 7.31 -22.79 -18.46
N ASN A 199 6.32 -21.93 -18.73
CA ASN A 199 5.20 -22.24 -19.63
C ASN A 199 5.14 -21.35 -20.88
N GLY A 200 6.06 -20.39 -21.04
CA GLY A 200 6.11 -19.48 -22.18
C GLY A 200 5.05 -18.37 -22.19
N ARG A 201 4.13 -18.34 -21.21
CA ARG A 201 3.07 -17.32 -21.10
C ARG A 201 3.71 -15.93 -21.12
N THR A 202 3.19 -15.07 -22.00
CA THR A 202 3.67 -13.70 -22.15
C THR A 202 2.48 -12.75 -22.09
N ILE A 203 2.61 -11.66 -21.34
CA ILE A 203 1.64 -10.56 -21.30
C ILE A 203 2.36 -9.31 -21.80
N LYS A 204 1.70 -8.58 -22.70
CA LYS A 204 2.14 -7.27 -23.18
C LYS A 204 0.94 -6.33 -23.09
N LYS A 205 1.10 -5.24 -22.35
CA LYS A 205 0.07 -4.20 -22.25
C LYS A 205 0.71 -2.84 -22.48
N GLU A 206 0.01 -1.98 -23.18
CA GLU A 206 0.36 -0.57 -23.33
C GLU A 206 -0.91 0.23 -23.15
N GLY A 207 -0.81 1.35 -22.44
CA GLY A 207 -2.00 2.10 -22.08
C GLY A 207 -1.68 3.45 -21.50
N ARG A 208 -2.72 4.03 -20.91
CA ARG A 208 -2.62 5.20 -20.05
C ARG A 208 -3.06 4.79 -18.65
N GLY A 209 -2.48 5.46 -17.66
CA GLY A 209 -2.89 5.34 -16.28
C GLY A 209 -3.43 6.64 -15.73
N ARG A 210 -4.14 6.53 -14.62
CA ARG A 210 -4.54 7.65 -13.76
C ARG A 210 -3.49 7.85 -12.68
N LYS A 211 -3.40 9.07 -12.15
CA LYS A 211 -2.52 9.35 -11.00
C LYS A 211 -2.97 8.51 -9.80
N ALA A 212 -2.08 7.72 -9.22
CA ALA A 212 -2.34 6.99 -7.99
C ALA A 212 -2.47 7.99 -6.83
N ASN A 213 -3.66 8.04 -6.24
CA ASN A 213 -3.97 8.83 -5.06
C ASN A 213 -5.14 8.17 -4.32
N LYS A 214 -5.43 8.65 -3.11
CA LYS A 214 -6.43 7.99 -2.26
C LYS A 214 -7.82 7.92 -2.88
N TYR A 215 -8.20 8.92 -3.67
CA TYR A 215 -9.49 8.94 -4.36
C TYR A 215 -9.50 7.96 -5.52
N SER A 216 -8.48 7.98 -6.39
CA SER A 216 -8.47 7.12 -7.57
C SER A 216 -8.35 5.65 -7.24
N VAL A 217 -7.60 5.28 -6.19
CA VAL A 217 -7.53 3.89 -5.72
C VAL A 217 -8.86 3.45 -5.12
N TYR A 218 -9.49 4.27 -4.28
CA TYR A 218 -10.77 3.94 -3.69
C TYR A 218 -11.88 3.75 -4.73
N GLU A 219 -11.98 4.62 -5.73
CA GLU A 219 -12.98 4.46 -6.81
C GLU A 219 -12.73 3.18 -7.62
N GLU A 220 -11.47 2.85 -7.93
CA GLU A 220 -11.12 1.61 -8.61
C GLU A 220 -11.51 0.37 -7.78
N LEU A 221 -11.31 0.41 -6.46
CA LEU A 221 -11.72 -0.67 -5.58
C LEU A 221 -13.24 -0.84 -5.55
N LYS A 222 -13.99 0.27 -5.59
CA LYS A 222 -15.46 0.23 -5.66
C LYS A 222 -15.97 -0.36 -6.96
N GLU A 223 -15.33 -0.01 -8.08
CA GLU A 223 -15.65 -0.61 -9.38
C GLU A 223 -15.42 -2.13 -9.31
N LYS A 224 -14.26 -2.58 -8.81
CA LYS A 224 -13.98 -4.01 -8.61
C LYS A 224 -14.96 -4.72 -7.68
N TYR A 225 -15.37 -4.07 -6.60
CA TYR A 225 -16.33 -4.66 -5.67
C TYR A 225 -17.70 -4.90 -6.31
N ARG A 226 -18.15 -3.98 -7.17
CA ARG A 226 -19.39 -4.16 -7.93
C ARG A 226 -19.28 -5.31 -8.94
N ASP A 227 -18.14 -5.42 -9.63
CA ASP A 227 -17.89 -6.56 -10.52
C ASP A 227 -17.98 -7.90 -9.75
N LEU A 228 -17.45 -7.93 -8.51
CA LEU A 228 -17.55 -9.09 -7.62
C LEU A 228 -18.96 -9.35 -7.08
N GLU A 229 -19.81 -8.33 -6.90
CA GLU A 229 -21.22 -8.51 -6.53
C GLU A 229 -22.04 -9.04 -7.71
N ASP A 230 -21.74 -8.60 -8.93
CA ASP A 230 -22.40 -9.03 -10.16
C ASP A 230 -22.06 -10.50 -10.52
N ASP A 231 -20.87 -10.97 -10.15
CA ASP A 231 -20.45 -12.38 -10.33
C ASP A 231 -21.10 -13.34 -9.30
N ASP A 232 -21.44 -12.85 -8.10
CA ASP A 232 -22.13 -13.63 -7.06
C ASP A 232 -23.62 -13.88 -7.37
N TYR A 233 -24.21 -13.22 -8.37
CA TYR A 233 -25.61 -13.42 -8.78
C TYR A 233 -25.90 -14.82 -9.39
N TYR A 234 -24.93 -15.74 -9.35
CA TYR A 234 -25.08 -17.16 -9.72
C TYR A 234 -24.76 -18.16 -8.59
N GLU A 235 -24.56 -17.73 -7.34
CA GLU A 235 -24.48 -18.64 -6.19
C GLU A 235 -25.55 -18.28 -5.14
N ASP A 236 -26.80 -18.60 -5.47
CA ASP A 236 -27.78 -18.95 -4.44
C ASP A 236 -27.39 -20.31 -3.87
N GLU A 237 -26.83 -20.36 -2.66
CA GLU A 237 -27.25 -21.33 -1.65
C GLU A 237 -26.84 -20.87 -0.25
N TYR A 238 -27.87 -20.75 0.58
CA TYR A 238 -27.91 -20.38 1.99
C TYR A 238 -26.87 -21.10 2.86
N GLU A 239 -26.37 -20.40 3.88
CA GLU A 239 -26.39 -20.94 5.26
C GLU A 239 -26.31 -19.76 6.25
N ASP A 240 -27.48 -19.41 6.80
CA ASP A 240 -27.61 -18.78 8.11
C ASP A 240 -27.09 -19.77 9.16
N ASP A 241 -26.24 -19.32 10.08
CA ASP A 241 -26.33 -19.79 11.46
C ASP A 241 -25.79 -18.71 12.41
N ASP A 242 -26.70 -18.19 13.22
CA ASP A 242 -26.44 -17.36 14.40
C ASP A 242 -25.60 -18.12 15.43
N ASN A 243 -24.78 -17.41 16.22
CA ASN A 243 -24.66 -17.63 17.67
C ASN A 243 -23.80 -16.55 18.35
N ASP A 244 -24.50 -15.70 19.10
CA ASP A 244 -24.30 -15.20 20.46
C ASP A 244 -22.95 -14.64 20.99
N GLU A 245 -23.08 -13.40 21.46
CA GLU A 245 -22.55 -12.75 22.68
C GLU A 245 -21.12 -13.04 23.15
N ASP A 246 -20.28 -11.99 23.17
CA ASP A 246 -19.47 -11.67 24.35
C ASP A 246 -19.16 -10.16 24.44
N ASP A 247 -19.52 -9.60 25.59
CA ASP A 247 -19.22 -8.25 26.06
C ASP A 247 -17.80 -8.26 26.64
N ASP A 248 -16.79 -7.70 25.93
CA ASP A 248 -15.48 -7.44 26.54
C ASP A 248 -14.92 -6.05 26.19
N ASN A 249 -14.91 -5.20 27.22
CA ASN A 249 -14.31 -3.87 27.24
C ASN A 249 -12.79 -4.01 27.37
N GLY A 250 -12.11 -4.07 26.23
CA GLY A 250 -10.65 -3.98 26.18
C GLY A 250 -10.06 -4.64 24.95
N ILE A 251 -10.31 -4.06 23.77
CA ILE A 251 -9.80 -4.61 22.52
C ILE A 251 -8.27 -4.44 22.46
N ASP A 252 -7.55 -5.48 22.87
CA ASP A 252 -6.12 -5.66 22.58
C ASP A 252 -5.99 -6.18 21.13
N VAL A 253 -6.27 -5.31 20.15
CA VAL A 253 -6.12 -5.64 18.71
C VAL A 253 -4.64 -5.93 18.45
N LYS A 254 -4.32 -7.19 18.17
CA LYS A 254 -3.03 -7.57 17.59
C LYS A 254 -3.06 -7.31 16.09
N PHE A 255 -2.72 -6.08 15.71
CA PHE A 255 -2.73 -5.62 14.33
C PHE A 255 -1.45 -6.02 13.58
N ASP A 256 -1.49 -7.17 12.90
CA ASP A 256 -0.36 -7.75 12.14
C ASP A 256 -0.87 -8.38 10.83
N ILE A 257 -1.01 -7.58 9.77
CA ILE A 257 -1.66 -8.00 8.53
C ILE A 257 -0.63 -8.28 7.43
N LYS A 258 -0.68 -9.46 6.83
CA LYS A 258 0.01 -9.73 5.56
C LYS A 258 -1.04 -9.66 4.46
N ILE A 259 -0.96 -8.66 3.60
CA ILE A 259 -2.01 -8.39 2.61
C ILE A 259 -1.64 -9.03 1.27
N ASP A 260 -2.52 -9.89 0.74
CA ASP A 260 -2.39 -10.48 -0.59
C ASP A 260 -3.48 -9.98 -1.57
N LEU A 261 -3.11 -9.78 -2.85
CA LEU A 261 -4.03 -9.47 -3.96
C LEU A 261 -4.12 -10.61 -5.00
N SER A 262 -3.51 -11.77 -4.76
CA SER A 262 -3.37 -12.87 -5.75
C SER A 262 -4.69 -13.32 -6.33
N ASP A 263 -5.75 -13.30 -5.52
CA ASP A 263 -7.04 -13.89 -5.86
C ASP A 263 -7.92 -12.93 -6.68
N LEU A 264 -7.53 -11.66 -6.81
CA LEU A 264 -8.19 -10.64 -7.64
C LEU A 264 -7.68 -10.61 -9.09
N PHE A 265 -6.76 -11.52 -9.46
CA PHE A 265 -6.17 -11.62 -10.81
C PHE A 265 -6.59 -12.90 -11.56
N ASN A 266 -7.75 -13.47 -11.25
CA ASN A 266 -8.32 -14.57 -12.03
C ASN A 266 -9.11 -14.06 -13.22
#